data_AF-A0A2V6U654-F1
#
_entry.id   AF-A0A2V6U654-F1
#
_cell.length_a   1.000
_cell.length_b   1.000
_cell.length_c   1.000
_cell.angle_alpha   90.00
_cell.angle_beta   90.00
_cell.angle_gamma   90.00
#
_symmetry.space_group_name_H-M   'P 1'
#
loop_
_entity.id
_entity.type
_entity.pdbx_description
1 polymer ?
#
loop_
_entity_poly.entity_id
_entity_poly.type
_entity_poly.pdbx_seq_one_letter_code
_entity_poly.pdbx_strand_id
1 'polypeptide(L)'
;MELRTIVAHLLEQEPGAALCDGCLAFAAAAPLIETRRVVEALVSMRPTLKRSLNHCVSCRRATMVTLFRPDPMATGDRDPGDGETPGRG
;
A
#
# COMPACT_ATOMS: atom_id res chain seq x y z
N MET A 1 -0.86 1.54 20.24
CA MET A 1 -0.41 1.81 18.86
C MET A 1 -1.37 2.81 18.25
N GLU A 2 -0.90 3.91 17.68
CA GLU A 2 -1.77 4.94 17.07
C GLU A 2 -2.48 4.36 15.84
N LEU A 3 -3.77 4.67 15.64
CA LEU A 3 -4.59 4.13 14.54
C LEU A 3 -3.91 4.33 13.17
N ARG A 4 -3.23 5.47 12.98
CA ARG A 4 -2.43 5.76 11.78
C ARG A 4 -1.36 4.70 11.51
N THR A 5 -0.63 4.28 12.53
CA THR A 5 0.43 3.27 12.42
C THR A 5 -0.18 1.90 12.09
N ILE A 6 -1.30 1.54 12.73
CA ILE A 6 -1.99 0.27 12.46
C ILE A 6 -2.45 0.22 11.00
N VAL A 7 -3.14 1.25 10.52
CA VAL A 7 -3.65 1.32 9.14
C VAL A 7 -2.50 1.31 8.12
N ALA A 8 -1.41 2.03 8.40
CA ALA A 8 -0.23 1.99 7.54
C ALA A 8 0.36 0.57 7.44
N HIS A 9 0.54 -0.12 8.56
CA HIS A 9 1.05 -1.49 8.56
C HIS A 9 0.10 -2.46 7.86
N LEU A 10 -1.21 -2.36 8.06
CA LEU A 10 -2.18 -3.21 7.36
C LEU A 10 -2.09 -3.06 5.83
N LEU A 11 -1.83 -1.85 5.33
CA LEU A 11 -1.66 -1.59 3.90
C LEU A 11 -0.29 -2.06 3.38
N GLU A 12 0.75 -2.01 4.21
CA GLU A 12 2.12 -2.40 3.87
C GLU A 12 2.37 -3.91 3.93
N GLN A 13 1.54 -4.64 4.70
CA GLN A 13 1.64 -6.10 4.86
C GLN A 13 1.57 -6.87 3.54
N GLU A 14 0.76 -6.39 2.59
CA GLU A 14 0.62 -7.01 1.27
C GLU A 14 0.62 -5.91 0.18
N PRO A 15 1.80 -5.54 -0.35
CA PRO A 15 1.93 -4.58 -1.43
C PRO A 15 1.05 -4.92 -2.63
N GLY A 16 0.29 -3.93 -3.13
CA GLY A 16 -0.64 -4.11 -4.22
C GLY A 16 -2.03 -4.62 -3.82
N ALA A 17 -2.23 -5.09 -2.58
CA ALA A 17 -3.55 -5.42 -2.08
C ALA A 17 -4.41 -4.15 -1.90
N ALA A 18 -5.59 -4.16 -2.52
CA ALA A 18 -6.55 -3.07 -2.45
C ALA A 18 -7.58 -3.32 -1.33
N LEU A 19 -7.59 -2.47 -0.30
CA LEU A 19 -8.54 -2.58 0.82
C LEU A 19 -9.44 -1.35 0.90
N CYS A 20 -10.74 -1.55 1.15
CA CYS A 20 -11.67 -0.46 1.42
C CYS A 20 -11.60 -0.01 2.89
N ASP A 21 -12.04 1.22 3.16
CA ASP A 21 -12.02 1.79 4.52
C ASP A 21 -12.78 0.93 5.53
N GLY A 22 -13.83 0.22 5.09
CA GLY A 22 -14.61 -0.69 5.95
C GLY A 22 -13.81 -1.91 6.41
N CYS A 23 -13.02 -2.51 5.51
CA CYS A 23 -12.18 -3.66 5.87
C CYS A 23 -10.97 -3.21 6.71
N LEU A 24 -10.42 -2.03 6.43
CA LEU A 24 -9.38 -1.43 7.27
C LEU A 24 -9.90 -1.12 8.68
N ALA A 25 -11.09 -0.55 8.80
CA ALA A 25 -11.72 -0.24 10.09
C ALA A 25 -11.96 -1.52 10.91
N PHE A 26 -12.48 -2.56 10.25
CA PHE A 26 -12.67 -3.87 10.87
C PHE A 26 -11.34 -4.47 11.36
N ALA A 27 -10.31 -4.52 10.51
CA ALA A 27 -9.01 -5.08 10.86
C ALA A 27 -8.28 -4.27 11.94
N ALA A 28 -8.44 -2.95 11.97
CA ALA A 28 -7.88 -2.08 12.99
C ALA A 28 -8.72 -2.00 14.27
N ALA A 29 -9.86 -2.70 14.34
CA ALA A 29 -10.85 -2.62 15.43
C ALA A 29 -11.23 -1.17 15.78
N ALA A 30 -11.43 -0.33 14.76
CA ALA A 30 -11.63 1.11 14.90
C ALA A 30 -12.93 1.57 14.21
N PRO A 31 -13.50 2.72 14.62
CA PRO A 31 -14.63 3.32 13.93
C PRO A 31 -14.31 3.64 12.46
N LEU A 32 -15.29 3.39 11.58
CA LEU A 32 -15.14 3.68 10.14
C LEU A 32 -14.82 5.15 9.86
N ILE A 33 -15.44 6.08 10.61
CA ILE A 33 -15.23 7.52 10.41
C ILE A 33 -13.80 7.95 10.76
N GLU A 34 -13.21 7.36 11.79
CA GLU A 34 -11.82 7.63 12.18
C GLU A 34 -10.84 7.03 11.18
N THR A 35 -11.10 5.79 10.76
CA THR A 35 -10.29 5.10 9.75
C THR A 35 -10.27 5.89 8.45
N ARG A 36 -11.41 6.42 7.99
CA ARG A 36 -11.48 7.27 6.78
C ARG A 36 -10.58 8.49 6.88
N ARG A 37 -10.66 9.24 7.98
CA ARG A 37 -9.82 10.43 8.22
C ARG A 37 -8.33 10.07 8.20
N VAL A 38 -7.97 8.96 8.84
CA VAL A 38 -6.59 8.45 8.87
C VAL A 38 -6.11 8.08 7.47
N VAL A 39 -6.92 7.36 6.69
CA VAL A 39 -6.56 6.95 5.32
C VAL A 39 -6.41 8.18 4.41
N GLU A 40 -7.32 9.14 4.48
CA GLU A 40 -7.23 10.40 3.73
C GLU A 40 -5.96 11.18 4.05
N ALA A 41 -5.61 11.29 5.34
CA ALA A 41 -4.37 11.91 5.78
C ALA A 41 -3.14 11.14 5.25
N LEU A 42 -3.13 9.81 5.37
CA LEU A 42 -2.04 8.97 4.89
C LEU A 42 -1.80 9.12 3.39
N VAL A 43 -2.85 9.10 2.58
CA VAL A 43 -2.78 9.27 1.12
C VAL A 43 -2.27 10.66 0.75
N SER A 44 -2.66 11.69 1.52
CA SER A 44 -2.18 13.06 1.30
C SER A 44 -0.68 13.22 1.62
N MET A 45 -0.17 12.45 2.58
CA MET A 45 1.22 12.51 3.03
C MET A 45 2.16 11.56 2.29
N ARG A 46 1.64 10.50 1.64
CA ARG A 46 2.45 9.39 1.11
C ARG A 46 2.11 9.10 -0.35
N PRO A 47 3.01 9.42 -1.31
CA PRO A 47 2.75 9.14 -2.72
C PRO A 47 2.68 7.65 -3.06
N THR A 48 3.25 6.78 -2.21
CA THR A 48 3.15 5.33 -2.31
C THR A 48 1.76 4.78 -2.02
N LEU A 49 0.86 5.58 -1.45
CA LEU A 49 -0.52 5.23 -1.19
C LEU A 49 -1.42 5.89 -2.21
N LYS A 50 -2.27 5.11 -2.88
CA LYS A 50 -3.22 5.62 -3.86
C LYS A 50 -4.63 5.19 -3.53
N ARG A 51 -5.59 6.09 -3.75
CA ARG A 51 -7.02 5.76 -3.74
C ARG A 51 -7.55 5.64 -5.16
N SER A 52 -8.44 4.67 -5.37
CA SER A 52 -9.13 4.47 -6.65
C SER A 52 -10.40 3.64 -6.45
N LEU A 53 -11.31 3.65 -7.41
CA LEU A 53 -12.38 2.67 -7.50
C LEU A 53 -11.80 1.33 -7.96
N ASN A 54 -11.99 0.28 -7.16
CA ASN A 54 -11.60 -1.10 -7.50
C ASN A 54 -12.35 -2.10 -6.60
N HIS A 55 -12.06 -3.39 -6.74
CA HIS A 55 -12.56 -4.44 -5.85
C HIS A 55 -11.68 -4.52 -4.60
N CYS A 56 -12.31 -4.48 -3.41
CA CYS A 56 -11.63 -4.76 -2.17
C CYS A 56 -11.26 -6.25 -2.09
N VAL A 57 -9.99 -6.58 -1.81
CA VAL A 57 -9.53 -7.99 -1.77
C VAL A 57 -10.18 -8.78 -0.63
N SER A 58 -10.58 -8.11 0.45
CA SER A 58 -11.22 -8.76 1.61
C SER A 58 -12.72 -8.99 1.39
N CYS A 59 -13.50 -7.92 1.17
CA CYS A 59 -14.95 -8.03 1.06
C CYS A 59 -15.48 -8.21 -0.37
N ARG A 60 -14.60 -8.22 -1.38
CA ARG A 60 -14.89 -8.38 -2.82
C ARG A 60 -15.85 -7.35 -3.44
N ARG A 61 -16.25 -6.31 -2.71
CA ARG A 61 -17.11 -5.24 -3.23
C ARG A 61 -16.31 -4.28 -4.10
N ALA A 62 -16.90 -3.85 -5.22
CA ALA A 62 -16.43 -2.72 -6.00
C ALA A 62 -16.72 -1.42 -5.23
N THR A 63 -15.68 -0.71 -4.79
CA THR A 63 -15.80 0.50 -3.96
C THR A 63 -14.49 1.31 -3.98
N MET A 64 -14.46 2.42 -3.24
CA MET A 64 -13.23 3.15 -3.00
C MET A 64 -12.29 2.32 -2.13
N VAL A 65 -11.11 2.03 -2.67
CA VAL A 65 -10.05 1.29 -2.01
C VAL A 65 -8.80 2.13 -1.88
N THR A 66 -7.94 1.75 -0.95
CA THR A 66 -6.57 2.24 -0.79
C THR A 66 -5.62 1.11 -1.09
N LEU A 67 -4.58 1.40 -1.86
CA LEU A 67 -3.54 0.46 -2.24
C LEU A 67 -2.17 1.05 -1.91
N PHE A 68 -1.28 0.21 -1.40
CA PHE A 68 0.13 0.53 -1.23
C PHE A 68 0.92 0.00 -2.42
N ARG A 69 1.72 0.88 -3.04
CA ARG A 69 2.73 0.51 -4.01
C ARG A 69 4.07 1.05 -3.52
N PRO A 70 5.02 0.18 -3.13
CA PRO A 70 6.35 0.62 -2.78
C PRO A 70 6.97 1.32 -4.00
N ASP A 71 7.83 2.31 -3.71
CA ASP A 71 8.64 2.90 -4.76
C ASP A 71 9.61 1.82 -5.28
N PRO A 72 9.62 1.50 -6.58
CA PRO A 72 10.54 0.49 -7.13
C PRO A 72 12.01 0.80 -6.84
N MET A 73 12.38 2.07 -6.59
CA MET A 73 13.75 2.44 -6.20
C MET A 73 14.06 2.22 -4.72
N ALA A 74 13.05 2.10 -3.84
CA ALA A 74 13.25 1.87 -2.41
C ALA A 74 13.54 0.40 -2.08
N THR A 75 13.02 -0.52 -2.89
CA THR A 75 13.38 -1.94 -2.86
C THR A 75 14.60 -2.16 -3.74
N GLY A 76 15.79 -1.92 -3.18
CA GLY A 76 17.06 -2.16 -3.85
C GLY A 76 17.33 -3.64 -4.13
N ASP A 77 16.57 -4.26 -5.03
CA ASP A 77 17.08 -5.37 -5.84
C ASP A 77 18.10 -4.78 -6.81
N ARG A 78 19.33 -4.61 -6.31
CA ARG A 78 20.50 -4.48 -7.20
C ARG A 78 20.64 -5.81 -7.90
N ASP A 79 20.14 -5.89 -9.13
CA ASP A 79 20.55 -6.88 -10.11
C ASP A 79 22.09 -6.81 -10.25
N PRO A 80 22.87 -7.85 -9.89
CA PRO A 80 24.29 -7.88 -10.16
C PRO A 80 24.47 -8.37 -11.60
N GLY A 81 24.22 -7.49 -12.57
CA GLY A 81 24.11 -7.82 -13.98
C GLY A 81 25.17 -7.23 -14.91
N ASP A 82 26.26 -6.64 -14.42
CA ASP A 82 27.30 -6.07 -15.29
C ASP A 82 28.59 -6.90 -15.24
N GLY A 83 28.61 -7.97 -16.03
CA GLY A 83 29.80 -8.74 -16.39
C GLY A 83 30.17 -8.52 -17.86
N GLU A 84 30.52 -7.28 -18.23
CA GLU A 84 31.07 -6.96 -19.55
C GLU A 84 32.40 -7.70 -19.73
N THR A 85 32.41 -8.70 -20.62
CA THR A 85 33.64 -9.38 -21.04
C THR A 85 34.23 -8.62 -22.24
N PRO A 86 35.47 -8.10 -22.18
CA PRO A 86 36.07 -7.45 -23.33
C PRO A 86 36.53 -8.51 -24.33
N GLY A 87 35.79 -8.67 -25.41
CA GLY A 87 36.19 -9.48 -26.56
C GLY A 87 37.33 -8.80 -27.32
N ARG A 88 38.56 -9.31 -27.12
CA ARG A 88 39.68 -9.17 -28.06
C ARG A 88 39.48 -10.16 -29.21
N GLY A 89 39.73 -9.72 -30.45
CA GLY A 89 39.90 -10.62 -31.60
C GLY A 89 39.53 -9.97 -32.91
#